data_AF-A0A8T1U3K5-F1
#
_entry.id   AF-A0A8T1U3K5-F1
#
_cell.length_a   1.000
_cell.length_b   1.000
_cell.length_c   1.000
_cell.angle_alpha   90.00
_cell.angle_beta   90.00
_cell.angle_gamma   90.00
#
_symmetry.space_group_name_H-M   'P 1'
#
loop_
_entity.id
_entity.type
_entity.pdbx_description
1 polymer ?
#
loop_
_entity_poly.entity_id
_entity_poly.type
_entity_poly.pdbx_seq_one_letter_code
_entity_poly.pdbx_strand_id
1 'polypeptide(L)'
;MANMKAARSLAATAALICLHGVAATSSLPSIKLGFNIQRSTMEVYGASSFDVYVRPVLSGANVTFDGKVTFEQDGTTHNLYVVDRVPYHEVVNSTTDSTTCLPTELFPSVPEIVDAIASATAVSAVNTDQDISCTNGTWLSTTFAGESYVLCTGTDAEDGNFTVYGEDLSISFEYLSEDVTITKPMNAPSDCSAVSDGSVALSSLGQLYGITMSRSRRVLKEEAAAVHLASSTCTCQGTPRPCLFFHGMDVTTDGGIVDSYSFFGDIKEHAPCCSSFSFAILNTVDYEWYNDTLQQKACNAAIEVSTGTTNSGSTEINDLIIVAHSMGNNMLAGALATGKCSIGSNVDWVDLSGPMKGSMGSDFIHQICDGGNVFQDILAQLGGLIGQCPGTTTRRSLVYDGGDYCDDKCSARYAAAQAVHKKYVTASMCGTTYSGLLSSEYAGLLAGGLLIPHHSSKNDGIVEFQSCIGNLDSSSFQTTYSTTWYAAALNHADTTFHNGEGLFSSAKKPLKWFECLL
;
A
#
# COMPACT_ATOMS: atom_id res chain seq x y z
N MET A 1 -28.70 5.22 90.97
CA MET A 1 -27.62 4.36 91.51
C MET A 1 -27.13 3.51 90.37
N ALA A 2 -25.86 3.32 90.03
CA ALA A 2 -24.57 3.92 90.36
C ALA A 2 -23.61 3.35 89.28
N ASN A 3 -22.65 4.15 88.83
CA ASN A 3 -21.66 3.85 87.79
C ASN A 3 -20.87 2.55 88.01
N MET A 4 -20.42 1.89 86.93
CA MET A 4 -18.98 1.72 86.64
C MET A 4 -18.70 1.21 85.22
N LYS A 5 -17.57 1.69 84.68
CA LYS A 5 -17.03 1.55 83.31
C LYS A 5 -16.14 0.31 83.13
N ALA A 6 -15.87 0.02 81.84
CA ALA A 6 -14.73 -0.68 81.21
C ALA A 6 -14.83 -2.22 81.10
N ALA A 7 -14.45 -2.92 80.02
CA ALA A 7 -13.94 -2.58 78.69
C ALA A 7 -13.97 -3.84 77.76
N ARG A 8 -14.07 -3.60 76.44
CA ARG A 8 -13.56 -4.37 75.27
C ARG A 8 -13.75 -5.91 75.20
N SER A 9 -14.54 -6.38 74.22
CA SER A 9 -14.02 -6.95 72.95
C SER A 9 -15.09 -7.68 72.10
N LEU A 10 -14.93 -7.50 70.78
CA LEU A 10 -15.49 -8.22 69.62
C LEU A 10 -16.97 -8.02 69.19
N ALA A 11 -17.12 -7.03 68.30
CA ALA A 11 -17.59 -7.14 66.91
C ALA A 11 -18.91 -7.89 66.63
N ALA A 12 -19.94 -7.10 66.31
CA ALA A 12 -21.12 -7.51 65.58
C ALA A 12 -20.76 -7.91 64.13
N THR A 13 -21.29 -9.03 63.66
CA THR A 13 -21.30 -9.37 62.22
C THR A 13 -22.75 -9.51 61.80
N ALA A 14 -23.20 -8.56 60.98
CA ALA A 14 -24.47 -8.59 60.28
C ALA A 14 -24.36 -9.50 59.04
N ALA A 15 -25.43 -10.25 58.78
CA ALA A 15 -25.63 -10.95 57.52
C ALA A 15 -26.05 -9.95 56.42
N LEU A 16 -25.28 -9.87 55.33
CA LEU A 16 -25.73 -9.67 53.95
C LEU A 16 -24.52 -9.70 52.99
N ILE A 17 -24.69 -10.40 51.86
CA ILE A 17 -23.86 -10.32 50.64
C ILE A 17 -22.46 -10.98 50.75
N CYS A 18 -22.39 -12.28 50.44
CA CYS A 18 -21.23 -12.85 49.76
C CYS A 18 -21.59 -13.03 48.27
N LEU A 19 -21.74 -11.93 47.53
CA LEU A 19 -21.16 -11.95 46.19
C LEU A 19 -19.66 -11.99 46.46
N HIS A 20 -19.01 -13.09 46.08
CA HIS A 20 -17.57 -13.10 45.92
C HIS A 20 -17.25 -12.11 44.82
N GLY A 21 -17.08 -10.84 45.20
CA GLY A 21 -16.28 -9.89 44.46
C GLY A 21 -14.85 -10.40 44.51
N VAL A 22 -14.54 -11.36 43.63
CA VAL A 22 -13.23 -11.34 43.01
C VAL A 22 -13.30 -10.09 42.13
N ALA A 23 -12.74 -9.00 42.62
CA ALA A 23 -12.24 -7.96 41.74
C ALA A 23 -11.11 -8.60 40.94
N ALA A 24 -11.47 -9.41 39.95
CA ALA A 24 -10.58 -9.71 38.86
C ALA A 24 -10.44 -8.36 38.16
N THR A 25 -9.30 -7.71 38.32
CA THR A 25 -8.80 -6.84 37.26
C THR A 25 -8.89 -7.70 36.00
N SER A 26 -9.88 -7.45 35.15
CA SER A 26 -10.09 -8.19 33.92
C SER A 26 -8.98 -7.78 32.95
N SER A 27 -7.75 -8.23 33.20
CA SER A 27 -6.67 -8.09 32.24
C SER A 27 -6.98 -9.03 31.08
N LEU A 28 -6.98 -8.47 29.88
CA LEU A 28 -7.04 -9.26 28.67
C LEU A 28 -5.61 -9.78 28.42
N PRO A 29 -5.43 -11.07 28.09
CA PRO A 29 -4.11 -11.60 27.84
C PRO A 29 -3.43 -10.90 26.66
N SER A 30 -2.11 -10.77 26.74
CA SER A 30 -1.29 -10.42 25.58
C SER A 30 -1.44 -11.46 24.46
N ILE A 31 -1.23 -11.03 23.22
CA ILE A 31 -1.31 -11.87 22.03
C ILE A 31 0.04 -11.87 21.33
N LYS A 32 0.49 -13.04 20.87
CA LYS A 32 1.52 -13.18 19.84
C LYS A 32 0.86 -13.49 18.51
N LEU A 33 1.20 -12.71 17.49
CA LEU A 33 0.78 -12.91 16.11
C LEU A 33 1.97 -13.42 15.31
N GLY A 34 1.97 -14.70 14.95
CA GLY A 34 3.03 -15.29 14.12
C GLY A 34 2.72 -15.14 12.64
N PHE A 35 3.43 -14.22 11.98
CA PHE A 35 3.29 -13.98 10.55
C PHE A 35 4.13 -14.97 9.74
N ASN A 36 3.53 -15.44 8.66
CA ASN A 36 4.20 -16.19 7.61
C ASN A 36 3.76 -15.63 6.25
N ILE A 37 4.69 -14.97 5.58
CA ILE A 37 4.51 -14.31 4.29
C ILE A 37 4.76 -15.33 3.19
N GLN A 38 3.81 -15.43 2.25
CA GLN A 38 3.87 -16.37 1.14
C GLN A 38 4.44 -15.73 -0.14
N ARG A 39 4.39 -14.39 -0.26
CA ARG A 39 4.98 -13.64 -1.39
C ARG A 39 6.21 -12.84 -0.94
N SER A 40 7.35 -13.07 -1.60
CA SER A 40 8.63 -12.41 -1.28
C SER A 40 8.55 -10.87 -1.32
N THR A 41 7.72 -10.30 -2.18
CA THR A 41 7.53 -8.85 -2.32
C THR A 41 6.85 -8.18 -1.12
N MET A 42 6.32 -8.97 -0.18
CA MET A 42 5.72 -8.53 1.07
C MET A 42 6.63 -8.75 2.28
N GLU A 43 7.86 -9.23 2.06
CA GLU A 43 8.84 -9.39 3.14
C GLU A 43 9.15 -8.03 3.79
N VAL A 44 9.24 -8.04 5.12
CA VAL A 44 9.55 -6.84 5.89
C VAL A 44 10.98 -6.94 6.36
N TYR A 45 11.84 -6.02 5.92
CA TYR A 45 13.29 -6.08 6.15
C TYR A 45 13.91 -7.44 5.73
N GLY A 46 13.39 -8.06 4.66
CA GLY A 46 13.84 -9.39 4.17
C GLY A 46 13.37 -10.58 5.00
N ALA A 47 12.48 -10.37 5.98
CA ALA A 47 11.88 -11.45 6.77
C ALA A 47 10.52 -11.86 6.20
N SER A 48 10.39 -13.15 5.86
CA SER A 48 9.12 -13.79 5.50
C SER A 48 8.40 -14.45 6.68
N SER A 49 9.03 -14.51 7.86
CA SER A 49 8.35 -14.94 9.08
C SER A 49 8.84 -14.16 10.29
N PHE A 50 7.91 -13.68 11.10
CA PHE A 50 8.18 -12.83 12.25
C PHE A 50 7.00 -12.84 13.23
N ASP A 51 7.27 -12.54 14.49
CA ASP A 51 6.25 -12.45 15.55
C ASP A 51 5.97 -10.98 15.88
N VAL A 52 4.68 -10.62 15.94
CA VAL A 52 4.22 -9.34 16.49
C VAL A 52 3.61 -9.61 17.86
N TYR A 53 4.09 -8.88 18.88
CA TYR A 53 3.55 -8.96 20.23
C TYR A 53 2.59 -7.81 20.47
N VAL A 54 1.43 -8.12 21.02
CA VAL A 54 0.34 -7.18 21.25
C VAL A 54 -0.09 -7.22 22.71
N ARG A 55 -0.19 -6.05 23.35
CA ARG A 55 -0.71 -5.89 24.70
C ARG A 55 -2.01 -5.06 24.67
N PRO A 56 -3.15 -5.62 25.10
CA PRO A 56 -4.36 -4.83 25.31
C PRO A 56 -4.20 -3.91 26.53
N VAL A 57 -4.64 -2.65 26.38
CA VAL A 57 -4.60 -1.62 27.42
C VAL A 57 -6.02 -1.15 27.69
N LEU A 58 -6.53 -1.46 28.89
CA LEU A 58 -7.90 -1.10 29.29
C LEU A 58 -7.94 0.34 29.81
N SER A 59 -8.86 1.13 29.26
CA SER A 59 -9.20 2.48 29.74
C SER A 59 -10.72 2.60 29.90
N GLY A 60 -11.20 2.28 31.10
CA GLY A 60 -12.63 2.21 31.38
C GLY A 60 -13.32 1.10 30.59
N ALA A 61 -14.24 1.46 29.70
CA ALA A 61 -14.95 0.53 28.81
C ALA A 61 -14.27 0.37 27.43
N ASN A 62 -13.16 1.06 27.20
CA ASN A 62 -12.43 1.02 25.94
C ASN A 62 -11.13 0.23 26.10
N VAL A 63 -10.68 -0.36 25.01
CA VAL A 63 -9.43 -1.10 24.90
C VAL A 63 -8.65 -0.53 23.72
N THR A 64 -7.41 -0.12 23.99
CA THR A 64 -6.39 0.15 22.97
C THR A 64 -5.37 -0.98 22.96
N PHE A 65 -4.53 -1.03 21.93
CA PHE A 65 -3.52 -2.08 21.82
C PHE A 65 -2.15 -1.45 21.60
N ASP A 66 -1.22 -1.82 22.46
CA ASP A 66 0.19 -1.56 22.22
C ASP A 66 0.76 -2.75 21.44
N GLY A 67 1.68 -2.48 20.52
CA GLY A 67 2.26 -3.48 19.63
C GLY A 67 3.77 -3.32 19.52
N LYS A 68 4.49 -4.43 19.33
CA LYS A 68 5.91 -4.43 19.00
C LYS A 68 6.24 -5.56 18.02
N VAL A 69 7.06 -5.24 17.03
CA VAL A 69 7.77 -6.20 16.18
C VAL A 69 9.23 -5.78 16.03
N THR A 70 10.12 -6.76 15.91
CA THR A 70 11.56 -6.56 15.78
C THR A 70 12.08 -7.31 14.57
N PHE A 71 12.90 -6.63 13.77
CA PHE A 71 13.61 -7.17 12.62
C PHE A 71 15.11 -6.95 12.77
N GLU A 72 15.90 -7.87 12.24
CA GLU A 72 17.36 -7.79 12.20
C GLU A 72 17.80 -7.82 10.73
N GLN A 73 18.46 -6.76 10.27
CA GLN A 73 18.94 -6.66 8.90
C GLN A 73 20.35 -6.07 8.90
N ASP A 74 21.31 -6.79 8.31
CA ASP A 74 22.71 -6.36 8.14
C ASP A 74 23.38 -5.80 9.42
N GLY A 75 23.07 -6.41 10.57
CA GLY A 75 23.60 -5.99 11.88
C GLY A 75 22.95 -4.73 12.47
N THR A 76 21.81 -4.32 11.92
CA THR A 76 20.94 -3.27 12.45
C THR A 76 19.62 -3.87 12.92
N THR A 77 19.21 -3.54 14.14
CA THR A 77 17.91 -3.91 14.71
C THR A 77 16.89 -2.81 14.37
N HIS A 78 15.79 -3.19 13.75
CA HIS A 78 14.64 -2.33 13.46
C HIS A 78 13.48 -2.75 14.36
N ASN A 79 13.11 -1.90 15.32
CA ASN A 79 11.92 -2.11 16.14
C ASN A 79 10.79 -1.19 15.67
N LEU A 80 9.61 -1.76 15.41
CA LEU A 80 8.39 -1.00 15.14
C LEU A 80 7.47 -1.14 16.34
N TYR A 81 6.99 -0.01 16.85
CA TYR A 81 6.13 0.06 18.02
C TYR A 81 4.82 0.76 17.69
N VAL A 82 3.77 0.39 18.43
CA VAL A 82 2.61 1.25 18.69
C VAL A 82 2.45 1.31 20.19
N VAL A 83 2.51 2.52 20.77
CA VAL A 83 2.30 2.72 22.21
C VAL A 83 1.37 3.91 22.41
N ASP A 84 0.30 3.74 23.18
CA ASP A 84 -0.73 4.77 23.38
C ASP A 84 -1.31 5.30 22.05
N ARG A 85 -1.44 4.39 21.07
CA ARG A 85 -1.84 4.66 19.67
C ARG A 85 -0.82 5.46 18.85
N VAL A 86 0.38 5.73 19.36
CA VAL A 86 1.41 6.46 18.62
C VAL A 86 2.43 5.47 18.05
N PRO A 87 2.64 5.44 16.72
CA PRO A 87 3.57 4.52 16.12
C PRO A 87 4.99 5.09 16.01
N TYR A 88 5.99 4.24 16.25
CA TYR A 88 7.41 4.63 16.27
C TYR A 88 8.26 3.60 15.52
N HIS A 89 9.32 4.08 14.87
CA HIS A 89 10.40 3.25 14.34
C HIS A 89 11.69 3.56 15.07
N GLU A 90 12.24 2.56 15.73
CA GLU A 90 13.54 2.65 16.41
C GLU A 90 14.57 1.82 15.64
N VAL A 91 15.70 2.45 15.33
CA VAL A 91 16.83 1.84 14.64
C VAL A 91 18.00 1.79 15.61
N VAL A 92 18.46 0.58 15.92
CA VAL A 92 19.56 0.34 16.85
C VAL A 92 20.67 -0.42 16.15
N ASN A 93 21.88 0.14 16.15
CA ASN A 93 23.10 -0.54 15.72
C ASN A 93 24.28 -0.14 16.62
N SER A 94 25.49 -0.59 16.29
CA SER A 94 26.68 -0.33 17.11
C SER A 94 27.03 1.16 17.31
N THR A 95 26.53 2.06 16.45
CA THR A 95 26.87 3.49 16.46
C THR A 95 25.66 4.42 16.56
N THR A 96 24.46 3.90 16.34
CA THR A 96 23.22 4.67 16.18
C THR A 96 22.12 4.06 17.02
N ASP A 97 21.46 4.90 17.81
CA ASP A 97 20.19 4.63 18.46
C ASP A 97 19.31 5.84 18.15
N SER A 98 18.38 5.66 17.22
CA SER A 98 17.47 6.71 16.78
C SER A 98 16.04 6.22 16.78
N THR A 99 15.11 7.12 17.12
CA THR A 99 13.68 6.85 17.03
C THR A 99 13.01 7.95 16.20
N THR A 100 12.19 7.54 15.24
CA THR A 100 11.40 8.43 14.39
C THR A 100 9.91 8.12 14.54
N CYS A 101 9.07 9.10 14.18
CA CYS A 101 7.63 8.85 14.05
C CYS A 101 7.37 7.96 12.84
N LEU A 102 6.45 7.01 12.97
CA LEU A 102 5.91 6.32 11.81
C LEU A 102 4.62 6.99 11.34
N PRO A 103 4.33 6.94 10.03
CA PRO A 103 3.04 7.33 9.48
C PRO A 103 1.89 6.50 10.07
N THR A 104 0.78 7.16 10.41
CA THR A 104 -0.39 6.49 10.98
C THR A 104 -1.14 5.63 9.95
N GLU A 105 -1.01 5.95 8.66
CA GLU A 105 -1.70 5.27 7.55
C GLU A 105 -1.09 3.91 7.19
N LEU A 106 0.03 3.55 7.82
CA LEU A 106 0.67 2.24 7.66
C LEU A 106 0.13 1.20 8.63
N PHE A 107 -0.63 1.63 9.65
CA PHE A 107 -1.17 0.75 10.67
C PHE A 107 -2.62 0.38 10.34
N PRO A 108 -2.97 -0.91 10.37
CA PRO A 108 -4.34 -1.34 10.13
C PRO A 108 -5.29 -0.79 11.20
N SER A 109 -6.55 -0.56 10.82
CA SER A 109 -7.61 -0.20 11.77
C SER A 109 -7.87 -1.34 12.74
N VAL A 110 -7.72 -1.06 14.04
CA VAL A 110 -8.01 -2.03 15.10
C VAL A 110 -9.50 -2.39 15.13
N PRO A 111 -10.44 -1.42 15.07
CA PRO A 111 -11.86 -1.74 14.96
C PRO A 111 -12.20 -2.62 13.76
N GLU A 112 -11.63 -2.36 12.57
CA GLU A 112 -11.88 -3.19 11.39
C GLU A 112 -11.36 -4.62 11.56
N ILE A 113 -10.20 -4.83 12.20
CA ILE A 113 -9.70 -6.18 12.51
C ILE A 113 -10.67 -6.90 13.47
N VAL A 114 -11.06 -6.23 14.55
CA VAL A 114 -11.98 -6.81 15.55
C VAL A 114 -13.33 -7.15 14.90
N ASP A 115 -13.86 -6.26 14.07
CA ASP A 115 -15.11 -6.45 13.34
C ASP A 115 -15.00 -7.57 12.30
N ALA A 116 -13.88 -7.69 11.60
CA ALA A 116 -13.63 -8.78 10.65
C ALA A 116 -13.64 -10.15 11.37
N ILE A 117 -12.99 -10.26 12.53
CA ILE A 117 -12.99 -11.50 13.32
C ILE A 117 -14.39 -11.75 13.90
N ALA A 118 -15.06 -10.72 14.41
CA ALA A 118 -16.37 -10.82 15.03
C ALA A 118 -17.48 -11.20 14.01
N SER A 119 -17.37 -10.72 12.78
CA SER A 119 -18.33 -10.97 11.71
C SER A 119 -18.05 -12.26 10.93
N ALA A 120 -16.95 -12.97 11.22
CA ALA A 120 -16.57 -14.19 10.52
C ALA A 120 -17.68 -15.26 10.55
N THR A 121 -17.91 -15.91 9.41
CA THR A 121 -19.03 -16.85 9.20
C THR A 121 -18.54 -18.26 8.93
N ALA A 122 -19.25 -19.27 9.46
CA ALA A 122 -18.88 -20.67 9.25
C ALA A 122 -19.10 -21.12 7.80
N VAL A 123 -18.14 -21.88 7.27
CA VAL A 123 -18.15 -22.41 5.90
C VAL A 123 -17.88 -23.91 5.92
N SER A 124 -18.48 -24.65 4.99
CA SER A 124 -18.37 -26.12 4.97
C SER A 124 -17.02 -26.63 4.45
N ALA A 125 -16.33 -25.85 3.61
CA ALA A 125 -15.04 -26.19 3.03
C ALA A 125 -14.32 -24.95 2.49
N VAL A 126 -12.99 -25.07 2.31
CA VAL A 126 -12.15 -24.09 1.64
C VAL A 126 -11.54 -24.76 0.40
N ASN A 127 -11.81 -24.19 -0.78
CA ASN A 127 -11.20 -24.61 -2.03
C ASN A 127 -9.94 -23.77 -2.26
N THR A 128 -8.78 -24.41 -2.24
CA THR A 128 -7.50 -23.72 -2.46
C THR A 128 -6.42 -24.70 -2.92
N ASP A 129 -5.41 -24.17 -3.60
CA ASP A 129 -4.18 -24.89 -3.94
C ASP A 129 -3.09 -24.66 -2.87
N GLN A 130 -3.35 -23.82 -1.86
CA GLN A 130 -2.45 -23.62 -0.73
C GLN A 130 -2.45 -24.83 0.22
N ASP A 131 -1.29 -25.14 0.79
CA ASP A 131 -1.16 -26.19 1.81
C ASP A 131 -1.65 -25.67 3.18
N ILE A 132 -2.97 -25.71 3.38
CA ILE A 132 -3.63 -25.31 4.63
C ILE A 132 -4.41 -26.48 5.22
N SER A 133 -4.52 -26.51 6.56
CA SER A 133 -5.30 -27.54 7.23
C SER A 133 -6.05 -26.97 8.44
N CYS A 134 -7.23 -27.52 8.70
CA CYS A 134 -7.99 -27.25 9.91
C CYS A 134 -8.46 -28.55 10.52
N THR A 135 -7.49 -29.34 10.98
CA THR A 135 -7.74 -30.69 11.50
C THR A 135 -8.65 -30.60 12.73
N ASN A 136 -9.84 -31.18 12.62
CA ASN A 136 -10.87 -31.20 13.66
C ASN A 136 -11.36 -29.81 14.13
N GLY A 137 -11.02 -28.74 13.41
CA GLY A 137 -11.45 -27.38 13.72
C GLY A 137 -12.69 -26.95 12.94
N THR A 138 -13.05 -25.67 13.05
CA THR A 138 -14.11 -25.05 12.25
C THR A 138 -13.51 -24.01 11.32
N TRP A 139 -13.89 -24.07 10.05
CA TRP A 139 -13.56 -23.02 9.09
C TRP A 139 -14.51 -21.85 9.22
N LEU A 140 -13.95 -20.65 9.30
CA LEU A 140 -14.68 -19.40 9.19
C LEU A 140 -14.15 -18.60 8.01
N SER A 141 -14.98 -17.80 7.36
CA SER A 141 -14.58 -16.85 6.32
C SER A 141 -14.88 -15.42 6.76
N THR A 142 -13.97 -14.51 6.42
CA THR A 142 -14.12 -13.07 6.61
C THR A 142 -13.41 -12.28 5.52
N THR A 143 -13.60 -10.96 5.54
CA THR A 143 -12.92 -10.02 4.66
C THR A 143 -12.32 -8.93 5.52
N PHE A 144 -11.09 -8.54 5.21
CA PHE A 144 -10.39 -7.45 5.88
C PHE A 144 -9.55 -6.68 4.87
N ALA A 145 -9.57 -5.34 4.93
CA ALA A 145 -8.80 -4.46 4.03
C ALA A 145 -8.97 -4.76 2.52
N GLY A 146 -10.15 -5.26 2.10
CA GLY A 146 -10.45 -5.63 0.71
C GLY A 146 -9.95 -7.02 0.29
N GLU A 147 -9.38 -7.79 1.22
CA GLU A 147 -8.84 -9.13 0.99
C GLU A 147 -9.68 -10.19 1.71
N SER A 148 -9.79 -11.38 1.11
CA SER A 148 -10.52 -12.50 1.70
C SER A 148 -9.60 -13.35 2.57
N TYR A 149 -10.11 -13.74 3.74
CA TYR A 149 -9.40 -14.60 4.69
C TYR A 149 -10.28 -15.76 5.13
N VAL A 150 -9.64 -16.87 5.48
CA VAL A 150 -10.27 -17.99 6.18
C VAL A 150 -9.56 -18.25 7.49
N LEU A 151 -10.33 -18.48 8.55
CA LEU A 151 -9.83 -18.77 9.89
C LEU A 151 -10.06 -20.24 10.20
N CYS A 152 -9.07 -20.86 10.84
CA CYS A 152 -9.21 -22.16 11.47
C CYS A 152 -9.17 -22.01 12.99
N THR A 153 -10.28 -22.30 13.65
CA THR A 153 -10.31 -22.41 15.12
C THR A 153 -9.98 -23.85 15.52
N GLY A 154 -8.92 -24.06 16.31
CA GLY A 154 -8.50 -25.40 16.75
C GLY A 154 -9.55 -26.13 17.60
N THR A 155 -9.31 -27.41 17.90
CA THR A 155 -10.20 -28.27 18.70
C THR A 155 -10.33 -27.85 20.15
N ASP A 156 -9.25 -27.30 20.72
CA ASP A 156 -9.18 -26.97 22.14
C ASP A 156 -9.65 -25.53 22.34
N ALA A 157 -10.96 -25.37 22.52
CA ALA A 157 -11.59 -24.11 22.90
C ALA A 157 -11.08 -23.55 24.25
N GLU A 158 -10.18 -24.26 24.96
CA GLU A 158 -9.62 -23.85 26.24
C GLU A 158 -8.47 -22.84 26.10
N ASP A 159 -7.65 -22.90 25.04
CA ASP A 159 -6.51 -21.98 24.85
C ASP A 159 -6.86 -20.81 23.92
N GLY A 160 -7.95 -20.90 23.15
CA GLY A 160 -8.47 -19.82 22.30
C GLY A 160 -7.71 -19.56 21.00
N ASN A 161 -6.54 -20.16 20.80
CA ASN A 161 -5.66 -19.97 19.64
C ASN A 161 -6.35 -20.34 18.31
N PHE A 162 -6.01 -19.61 17.24
CA PHE A 162 -6.51 -19.86 15.89
C PHE A 162 -5.50 -19.41 14.84
N THR A 163 -5.65 -19.87 13.61
CA THR A 163 -4.83 -19.43 12.47
C THR A 163 -5.70 -18.76 11.43
N VAL A 164 -5.22 -17.64 10.88
CA VAL A 164 -5.83 -16.93 9.76
C VAL A 164 -4.99 -17.20 8.52
N TYR A 165 -5.63 -17.59 7.43
CA TYR A 165 -5.02 -17.80 6.12
C TYR A 165 -5.59 -16.77 5.15
N GLY A 166 -4.71 -16.01 4.51
CA GLY A 166 -5.00 -15.15 3.38
C GLY A 166 -4.37 -15.69 2.11
N GLU A 167 -4.55 -14.95 1.02
CA GLU A 167 -3.93 -15.30 -0.27
C GLU A 167 -2.40 -15.20 -0.19
N ASP A 168 -1.88 -14.21 0.53
CA ASP A 168 -0.45 -13.85 0.47
C ASP A 168 0.30 -14.04 1.78
N LEU A 169 -0.41 -14.33 2.86
CA LEU A 169 0.16 -14.51 4.19
C LEU A 169 -0.75 -15.38 5.04
N SER A 170 -0.19 -15.91 6.13
CA SER A 170 -0.94 -16.48 7.23
C SER A 170 -0.49 -15.89 8.57
N ILE A 171 -1.39 -15.91 9.55
CA ILE A 171 -1.19 -15.34 10.88
C ILE A 171 -1.66 -16.34 11.92
N SER A 172 -0.76 -16.83 12.77
CA SER A 172 -1.15 -17.58 13.96
C SER A 172 -1.45 -16.64 15.12
N PHE A 173 -2.59 -16.82 15.78
CA PHE A 173 -2.97 -16.10 16.98
C PHE A 173 -2.74 -16.98 18.20
N GLU A 174 -1.87 -16.51 19.10
CA GLU A 174 -1.52 -17.18 20.34
C GLU A 174 -1.78 -16.25 21.53
N TYR A 175 -2.63 -16.67 22.47
CA TYR A 175 -2.81 -15.96 23.74
C TYR A 175 -1.71 -16.34 24.71
N LEU A 176 -1.02 -15.34 25.25
CA LEU A 176 0.12 -15.54 26.14
C LEU A 176 -0.34 -15.68 27.59
N SER A 177 0.31 -16.59 28.32
CA SER A 177 0.09 -16.81 29.76
C SER A 177 0.67 -15.69 30.62
N GLU A 178 1.66 -14.96 30.10
CA GLU A 178 2.30 -13.81 30.74
C GLU A 178 2.11 -12.56 29.89
N ASP A 179 1.86 -11.42 30.55
CA ASP A 179 1.70 -10.14 29.88
C ASP A 179 3.05 -9.67 29.30
N VAL A 180 3.03 -9.27 28.03
CA VAL A 180 4.21 -8.71 27.37
C VAL A 180 4.37 -7.26 27.80
N THR A 181 5.58 -6.89 28.18
CA THR A 181 5.91 -5.49 28.47
C THR A 181 6.29 -4.77 27.17
N ILE A 182 5.43 -3.85 26.73
CA ILE A 182 5.70 -2.94 25.61
C ILE A 182 5.81 -1.52 26.17
N THR A 183 6.96 -0.89 25.92
CA THR A 183 7.29 0.44 26.43
C THR A 183 7.66 1.37 25.28
N LYS A 184 7.25 2.64 25.39
CA LYS A 184 7.66 3.70 24.47
C LYS A 184 9.19 3.80 24.42
N PRO A 185 9.81 3.92 23.23
CA PRO A 185 11.26 4.11 23.10
C PRO A 185 11.76 5.35 23.84
N MET A 186 12.96 5.29 24.41
CA MET A 186 13.51 6.37 25.25
C MET A 186 13.72 7.68 24.46
N ASN A 187 14.15 7.56 23.21
CA ASN A 187 14.44 8.68 22.31
C ASN A 187 13.25 9.07 21.41
N ALA A 188 12.04 8.59 21.74
CA ALA A 188 10.86 8.82 20.93
C ALA A 188 10.46 10.30 20.87
N PRO A 189 10.19 10.86 19.67
CA PRO A 189 9.73 12.23 19.53
C PRO A 189 8.40 12.48 20.27
N SER A 190 8.17 13.74 20.67
CA SER A 190 6.97 14.15 21.40
C SER A 190 5.80 14.59 20.51
N ASP A 191 6.08 14.84 19.23
CA ASP A 191 5.19 15.43 18.22
C ASP A 191 4.64 14.39 17.22
N CYS A 192 4.86 13.10 17.46
CA CYS A 192 4.29 12.04 16.64
C CYS A 192 2.76 12.00 16.74
N SER A 193 2.11 11.77 15.60
CA SER A 193 0.65 11.68 15.52
C SER A 193 0.14 10.33 16.02
N ALA A 194 -1.00 10.33 16.70
CA ALA A 194 -1.66 9.11 17.15
C ALA A 194 -2.60 8.57 16.05
N VAL A 195 -2.66 7.24 15.92
CA VAL A 195 -3.65 6.55 15.09
C VAL A 195 -5.05 6.92 15.60
N SER A 196 -5.86 7.47 14.70
CA SER A 196 -7.22 7.94 15.01
C SER A 196 -8.14 6.77 15.40
N ASP A 197 -7.95 5.61 14.78
CA ASP A 197 -8.83 4.44 14.88
C ASP A 197 -8.17 3.25 15.62
N GLY A 198 -7.62 3.52 16.81
CA GLY A 198 -6.86 2.55 17.60
C GLY A 198 -7.57 2.02 18.85
N SER A 199 -8.88 2.24 18.99
CA SER A 199 -9.63 1.94 20.21
C SER A 199 -10.96 1.24 19.91
N VAL A 200 -11.30 0.22 20.69
CA VAL A 200 -12.57 -0.51 20.59
C VAL A 200 -13.25 -0.62 21.95
N ALA A 201 -14.56 -0.84 21.96
CA ALA A 201 -15.28 -1.13 23.20
C ALA A 201 -14.92 -2.52 23.72
N LEU A 202 -14.73 -2.68 25.04
CA LEU A 202 -14.45 -3.98 25.66
C LEU A 202 -15.51 -5.04 25.32
N SER A 203 -16.76 -4.62 25.10
CA SER A 203 -17.86 -5.51 24.69
C SER A 203 -17.73 -6.08 23.28
N SER A 204 -17.01 -5.43 22.36
CA SER A 204 -16.81 -5.97 21.00
C SER A 204 -15.74 -7.06 20.94
N LEU A 205 -14.89 -7.15 21.97
CA LEU A 205 -13.84 -8.15 22.09
C LEU A 205 -14.34 -9.54 22.55
N GLY A 206 -15.65 -9.71 22.67
CA GLY A 206 -16.29 -10.94 23.15
C GLY A 206 -15.97 -12.19 22.34
N GLN A 207 -15.80 -12.07 21.02
CA GLN A 207 -15.41 -13.19 20.15
C GLN A 207 -13.89 -13.40 20.12
N LEU A 208 -13.11 -12.32 20.16
CA LEU A 208 -11.65 -12.41 20.15
C LEU A 208 -11.13 -13.02 21.46
N TYR A 209 -11.64 -12.60 22.61
CA TYR A 209 -11.13 -13.03 23.91
C TYR A 209 -12.10 -13.95 24.67
N GLY A 210 -13.18 -14.40 24.04
CA GLY A 210 -14.20 -15.23 24.70
C GLY A 210 -14.96 -14.54 25.84
N ILE A 211 -14.93 -13.19 25.92
CA ILE A 211 -15.48 -12.39 27.06
C ILE A 211 -17.02 -12.45 27.13
N THR A 212 -17.71 -13.06 26.16
CA THR A 212 -19.17 -13.22 26.25
C THR A 212 -19.59 -14.37 27.16
N MET A 213 -19.79 -14.05 28.45
CA MET A 213 -20.53 -14.89 29.43
C MET A 213 -22.04 -14.98 29.12
N SER A 214 -22.41 -15.37 27.91
CA SER A 214 -23.80 -15.76 27.64
C SER A 214 -23.84 -16.93 26.69
N ARG A 215 -24.36 -18.05 27.20
CA ARG A 215 -24.84 -19.22 26.44
C ARG A 215 -26.03 -18.84 25.54
N SER A 216 -25.90 -17.82 24.71
CA SER A 216 -26.78 -17.68 23.56
C SER A 216 -26.34 -18.76 22.59
N ARG A 217 -27.11 -19.85 22.55
CA ARG A 217 -26.99 -20.88 21.51
C ARG A 217 -26.88 -20.13 20.20
N ARG A 218 -25.74 -20.25 19.51
CA ARG A 218 -25.62 -19.82 18.11
C ARG A 218 -26.84 -20.41 17.42
N VAL A 219 -27.77 -19.56 16.98
CA VAL A 219 -28.67 -19.95 15.90
C VAL A 219 -27.69 -20.32 14.79
N LEU A 220 -27.63 -21.61 14.46
CA LEU A 220 -26.86 -22.09 13.33
C LEU A 220 -27.38 -21.30 12.13
N LYS A 221 -26.69 -20.21 11.76
CA LYS A 221 -26.78 -19.70 10.40
C LYS A 221 -26.36 -20.89 9.56
N GLU A 222 -27.22 -21.24 8.60
CA GLU A 222 -26.95 -22.27 7.61
C GLU A 222 -25.50 -22.12 7.14
N GLU A 223 -24.72 -23.22 7.20
CA GLU A 223 -23.33 -23.18 6.74
C GLU A 223 -23.32 -22.65 5.31
N ALA A 224 -22.58 -21.56 5.11
CA ALA A 224 -22.40 -21.03 3.77
C ALA A 224 -21.65 -22.06 2.92
N ALA A 225 -21.88 -22.02 1.60
CA ALA A 225 -21.20 -22.86 0.64
C ALA A 225 -19.66 -22.77 0.76
N ALA A 226 -18.97 -23.73 0.13
CA ALA A 226 -17.50 -23.70 0.06
C ALA A 226 -16.99 -22.34 -0.44
N VAL A 227 -15.97 -21.81 0.23
CA VAL A 227 -15.31 -20.56 -0.14
C VAL A 227 -14.00 -20.85 -0.87
N HIS A 228 -13.59 -19.96 -1.75
CA HIS A 228 -12.31 -20.06 -2.44
C HIS A 228 -11.27 -19.17 -1.78
N LEU A 229 -10.10 -19.72 -1.49
CA LEU A 229 -8.90 -18.95 -1.13
C LEU A 229 -7.93 -19.06 -2.30
N ALA A 230 -7.63 -17.92 -2.92
CA ALA A 230 -6.79 -17.85 -4.10
C ALA A 230 -5.31 -18.17 -3.80
N SER A 231 -4.53 -18.38 -4.86
CA SER A 231 -3.08 -18.64 -4.79
C SER A 231 -2.31 -17.33 -4.57
N SER A 232 -1.18 -17.40 -3.88
CA SER A 232 -0.22 -16.30 -3.77
C SER A 232 0.53 -15.99 -5.07
N THR A 233 0.33 -16.77 -6.13
CA THR A 233 1.04 -16.62 -7.41
C THR A 233 0.07 -16.49 -8.57
N CYS A 234 0.44 -15.67 -9.55
CA CYS A 234 -0.27 -15.50 -10.79
C CYS A 234 0.54 -16.01 -11.98
N THR A 235 -0.17 -16.52 -12.99
CA THR A 235 0.42 -16.97 -14.25
C THR A 235 -0.11 -16.12 -15.39
N CYS A 236 0.69 -15.93 -16.43
CA CYS A 236 0.23 -15.25 -17.63
C CYS A 236 -0.97 -15.97 -18.24
N GLN A 237 -2.06 -15.24 -18.50
CA GLN A 237 -3.27 -15.75 -19.14
C GLN A 237 -3.18 -15.64 -20.68
N GLY A 238 -2.37 -14.71 -21.18
CA GLY A 238 -2.08 -14.52 -22.60
C GLY A 238 -0.85 -15.26 -23.12
N THR A 239 -0.49 -14.94 -24.37
CA THR A 239 0.81 -15.34 -24.93
C THR A 239 1.89 -14.37 -24.42
N PRO A 240 2.96 -14.88 -23.78
CA PRO A 240 4.07 -14.03 -23.36
C PRO A 240 4.68 -13.28 -24.53
N ARG A 241 4.95 -11.99 -24.34
CA ARG A 241 5.47 -11.08 -25.36
C ARG A 241 6.66 -10.29 -24.83
N PRO A 242 7.51 -9.73 -25.71
CA PRO A 242 8.51 -8.78 -25.27
C PRO A 242 7.87 -7.64 -24.47
N CYS A 243 8.53 -7.20 -23.42
CA CYS A 243 8.11 -6.06 -22.62
C CYS A 243 9.08 -4.90 -22.78
N LEU A 244 8.54 -3.72 -23.07
CA LEU A 244 9.28 -2.47 -23.12
C LEU A 244 8.80 -1.54 -22.01
N PHE A 245 9.72 -1.13 -21.16
CA PHE A 245 9.49 -0.23 -20.05
C PHE A 245 9.99 1.18 -20.37
N PHE A 246 9.11 2.17 -20.21
CA PHE A 246 9.42 3.58 -20.28
C PHE A 246 9.39 4.20 -18.90
N HIS A 247 10.55 4.70 -18.46
CA HIS A 247 10.64 5.48 -17.23
C HIS A 247 9.95 6.85 -17.37
N GLY A 248 9.85 7.55 -16.24
CA GLY A 248 9.25 8.87 -16.15
C GLY A 248 10.21 10.01 -16.48
N MET A 249 10.56 10.78 -15.46
CA MET A 249 11.40 11.98 -15.57
C MET A 249 12.79 11.75 -14.95
N ASP A 250 13.66 12.75 -15.12
CA ASP A 250 14.93 12.92 -14.39
C ASP A 250 16.11 12.06 -14.84
N VAL A 251 16.02 11.50 -16.04
CA VAL A 251 17.19 10.91 -16.71
C VAL A 251 17.88 11.96 -17.58
N THR A 252 19.14 12.28 -17.27
CA THR A 252 19.89 13.39 -17.90
C THR A 252 20.49 13.06 -19.27
N THR A 253 20.63 11.78 -19.62
CA THR A 253 21.28 11.36 -20.86
C THR A 253 20.60 10.14 -21.46
N ASP A 254 20.57 10.03 -22.78
CA ASP A 254 20.10 8.82 -23.45
C ASP A 254 21.06 7.66 -23.14
N GLY A 255 20.51 6.55 -22.64
CA GLY A 255 21.24 5.29 -22.38
C GLY A 255 20.92 4.19 -23.39
N GLY A 256 20.01 4.42 -24.33
CA GLY A 256 19.53 3.41 -25.27
C GLY A 256 18.56 2.42 -24.62
N ILE A 257 18.46 1.23 -25.20
CA ILE A 257 17.66 0.13 -24.65
C ILE A 257 18.58 -0.81 -23.87
N VAL A 258 18.21 -1.10 -22.62
CA VAL A 258 18.98 -1.97 -21.71
C VAL A 258 18.10 -3.11 -21.17
N ASP A 259 18.72 -4.19 -20.69
CA ASP A 259 18.00 -5.39 -20.21
C ASP A 259 17.67 -5.36 -18.70
N SER A 260 18.10 -4.31 -18.00
CA SER A 260 17.89 -4.11 -16.56
C SER A 260 17.91 -2.63 -16.21
N TYR A 261 16.96 -2.19 -15.37
CA TYR A 261 16.94 -0.84 -14.86
C TYR A 261 16.28 -0.79 -13.48
N SER A 262 17.02 -0.36 -12.45
CA SER A 262 16.59 -0.40 -11.05
C SER A 262 15.38 0.46 -10.73
N PHE A 263 15.04 1.42 -11.61
CA PHE A 263 13.85 2.26 -11.48
C PHE A 263 12.55 1.45 -11.33
N PHE A 264 12.48 0.27 -11.95
CA PHE A 264 11.33 -0.64 -11.87
C PHE A 264 11.52 -1.77 -10.84
N GLY A 265 12.51 -1.67 -9.96
CA GLY A 265 12.84 -2.70 -8.98
C GLY A 265 13.11 -4.06 -9.64
N ASP A 266 12.61 -5.11 -9.01
CA ASP A 266 12.80 -6.51 -9.43
C ASP A 266 11.67 -7.02 -10.34
N ILE A 267 11.07 -6.14 -11.16
CA ILE A 267 9.94 -6.47 -12.06
C ILE A 267 10.18 -7.69 -12.95
N LYS A 268 11.45 -8.04 -13.22
CA LYS A 268 11.83 -9.22 -14.00
C LYS A 268 11.41 -10.53 -13.34
N GLU A 269 11.24 -10.53 -12.03
CA GLU A 269 10.79 -11.68 -11.24
C GLU A 269 9.25 -11.74 -11.15
N HIS A 270 8.56 -10.66 -11.51
CA HIS A 270 7.14 -10.42 -11.24
C HIS A 270 6.32 -10.07 -12.49
N ALA A 271 6.73 -10.60 -13.64
CA ALA A 271 6.13 -10.27 -14.93
C ALA A 271 5.98 -11.53 -15.81
N PRO A 272 5.09 -12.46 -15.45
CA PRO A 272 4.98 -13.76 -16.11
C PRO A 272 4.58 -13.67 -17.59
N CYS A 273 3.98 -12.55 -18.03
CA CYS A 273 3.66 -12.30 -19.43
C CYS A 273 4.78 -11.69 -20.26
N CYS A 274 5.93 -11.37 -19.65
CA CYS A 274 7.09 -10.86 -20.37
C CYS A 274 7.99 -12.00 -20.83
N SER A 275 8.15 -12.18 -22.14
CA SER A 275 9.12 -13.13 -22.71
C SER A 275 10.55 -12.58 -22.73
N SER A 276 10.69 -11.25 -22.72
CA SER A 276 11.96 -10.53 -22.63
C SER A 276 11.73 -9.14 -22.01
N PHE A 277 12.79 -8.54 -21.50
CA PHE A 277 12.73 -7.26 -20.79
C PHE A 277 13.63 -6.24 -21.46
N SER A 278 13.07 -5.08 -21.78
CA SER A 278 13.78 -3.96 -22.37
C SER A 278 13.37 -2.68 -21.65
N PHE A 279 14.32 -1.84 -21.32
CA PHE A 279 14.09 -0.55 -20.64
C PHE A 279 14.66 0.55 -21.52
N ALA A 280 13.81 1.48 -21.97
CA ALA A 280 14.23 2.61 -22.80
C ALA A 280 14.72 3.77 -21.92
N ILE A 281 16.03 4.00 -21.90
CA ILE A 281 16.66 5.08 -21.15
C ILE A 281 16.75 6.32 -22.05
N LEU A 282 15.72 7.16 -22.00
CA LEU A 282 15.64 8.41 -22.75
C LEU A 282 16.01 9.63 -21.88
N ASN A 283 16.63 10.65 -22.47
CA ASN A 283 16.83 11.95 -21.80
C ASN A 283 15.46 12.62 -21.56
N THR A 284 15.10 12.77 -20.28
CA THR A 284 13.84 13.33 -19.76
C THR A 284 14.12 14.43 -18.73
N VAL A 285 15.22 15.16 -18.95
CA VAL A 285 15.53 16.41 -18.24
C VAL A 285 15.48 17.58 -19.21
N ASP A 286 16.06 17.39 -20.41
CA ASP A 286 16.28 18.45 -21.38
C ASP A 286 15.11 18.64 -22.36
N TYR A 287 14.13 17.75 -22.35
CA TYR A 287 13.07 17.69 -23.35
C TYR A 287 11.68 17.79 -22.72
N GLU A 288 10.82 18.64 -23.28
CA GLU A 288 9.39 18.59 -22.97
C GLU A 288 8.80 17.25 -23.41
N TRP A 289 7.74 16.78 -22.74
CA TRP A 289 7.06 15.53 -23.13
C TRP A 289 6.48 15.57 -24.55
N TYR A 290 6.21 16.77 -25.07
CA TYR A 290 5.75 17.01 -26.42
C TYR A 290 6.86 17.33 -27.43
N ASN A 291 8.13 17.17 -27.04
CA ASN A 291 9.26 17.43 -27.93
C ASN A 291 9.33 16.41 -29.08
N ASP A 292 9.50 16.90 -30.31
CA ASP A 292 9.49 16.07 -31.52
C ASP A 292 10.57 14.97 -31.50
N THR A 293 11.77 15.30 -31.02
CA THR A 293 12.90 14.37 -30.92
C THR A 293 12.65 13.31 -29.85
N LEU A 294 12.14 13.71 -28.68
CA LEU A 294 11.82 12.76 -27.60
C LEU A 294 10.73 11.79 -28.02
N GLN A 295 9.65 12.29 -28.63
CA GLN A 295 8.57 11.46 -29.17
C GLN A 295 9.06 10.48 -30.23
N GLN A 296 9.93 10.93 -31.15
CA GLN A 296 10.53 10.04 -32.14
C GLN A 296 11.37 8.94 -31.48
N LYS A 297 12.16 9.27 -30.44
CA LYS A 297 12.94 8.28 -29.70
C LYS A 297 12.05 7.24 -29.00
N ALA A 298 10.96 7.67 -28.37
CA ALA A 298 10.00 6.77 -27.74
C ALA A 298 9.39 5.79 -28.76
N CYS A 299 8.94 6.30 -29.92
CA CYS A 299 8.45 5.43 -31.00
C CYS A 299 9.52 4.49 -31.54
N ASN A 300 10.75 4.97 -31.76
CA ASN A 300 11.83 4.14 -32.26
C ASN A 300 12.14 2.99 -31.30
N ALA A 301 12.16 3.25 -29.99
CA ALA A 301 12.38 2.21 -28.99
C ALA A 301 11.26 1.15 -29.02
N ALA A 302 10.00 1.56 -29.14
CA ALA A 302 8.88 0.63 -29.23
C ALA A 302 8.90 -0.21 -30.53
N ILE A 303 9.28 0.39 -31.66
CA ILE A 303 9.42 -0.33 -32.93
C ILE A 303 10.62 -1.29 -32.91
N GLU A 304 11.71 -0.92 -32.25
CA GLU A 304 12.93 -1.74 -32.15
C GLU A 304 12.69 -3.03 -31.36
N VAL A 305 11.89 -2.98 -30.29
CA VAL A 305 11.55 -4.16 -29.47
C VAL A 305 10.35 -4.93 -30.03
N SER A 306 9.50 -4.26 -30.82
CA SER A 306 8.35 -4.89 -31.46
C SER A 306 8.77 -6.11 -32.28
N THR A 307 8.01 -7.19 -32.14
CA THR A 307 8.21 -8.41 -32.92
C THR A 307 7.02 -8.64 -33.86
N GLY A 308 7.18 -9.56 -34.81
CA GLY A 308 6.10 -9.93 -35.74
C GLY A 308 5.85 -8.97 -36.91
N THR A 309 6.63 -7.89 -37.07
CA THR A 309 6.55 -7.05 -38.27
C THR A 309 7.27 -7.72 -39.45
N THR A 310 6.52 -8.07 -40.51
CA THR A 310 7.10 -8.69 -41.73
C THR A 310 7.57 -7.67 -42.76
N ASN A 311 7.24 -6.39 -42.58
CA ASN A 311 7.52 -5.31 -43.52
C ASN A 311 8.67 -4.43 -43.02
N SER A 312 9.81 -4.49 -43.69
CA SER A 312 10.93 -3.59 -43.43
C SER A 312 10.48 -2.13 -43.59
N GLY A 313 10.63 -1.33 -42.54
CA GLY A 313 10.24 0.09 -42.52
C GLY A 313 8.82 0.37 -42.01
N SER A 314 8.13 -0.61 -41.44
CA SER A 314 6.87 -0.37 -40.71
C SER A 314 7.09 0.58 -39.54
N THR A 315 6.19 1.54 -39.36
CA THR A 315 6.12 2.42 -38.18
C THR A 315 5.04 1.96 -37.19
N GLU A 316 4.51 0.75 -37.37
CA GLU A 316 3.50 0.16 -36.50
C GLU A 316 4.14 -0.76 -35.46
N ILE A 317 3.85 -0.50 -34.18
CA ILE A 317 4.24 -1.32 -33.04
C ILE A 317 3.31 -2.53 -32.98
N ASN A 318 3.88 -3.72 -32.89
CA ASN A 318 3.20 -5.01 -32.82
C ASN A 318 3.85 -5.96 -31.81
N ASP A 319 3.05 -6.90 -31.28
CA ASP A 319 3.49 -8.02 -30.44
C ASP A 319 4.41 -7.58 -29.28
N LEU A 320 3.92 -6.64 -28.48
CA LEU A 320 4.67 -5.95 -27.43
C LEU A 320 3.77 -5.64 -26.24
N ILE A 321 4.30 -5.74 -25.03
CA ILE A 321 3.69 -5.15 -23.83
C ILE A 321 4.50 -3.90 -23.49
N ILE A 322 3.87 -2.73 -23.58
CA ILE A 322 4.48 -1.45 -23.22
C ILE A 322 4.03 -1.10 -21.81
N VAL A 323 5.00 -0.90 -20.92
CA VAL A 323 4.75 -0.43 -19.56
C VAL A 323 5.36 0.96 -19.44
N ALA A 324 4.55 1.97 -19.15
CA ALA A 324 5.02 3.35 -19.08
C ALA A 324 4.67 3.96 -17.73
N HIS A 325 5.65 4.58 -17.09
CA HIS A 325 5.47 5.27 -15.82
C HIS A 325 5.52 6.78 -16.00
N SER A 326 4.64 7.50 -15.29
CA SER A 326 4.65 8.96 -15.22
C SER A 326 4.70 9.60 -16.61
N MET A 327 5.61 10.55 -16.85
CA MET A 327 5.84 11.21 -18.15
C MET A 327 6.08 10.23 -19.31
N GLY A 328 6.51 9.00 -19.04
CA GLY A 328 6.61 7.94 -20.04
C GLY A 328 5.32 7.74 -20.82
N ASN A 329 4.17 7.86 -20.14
CA ASN A 329 2.85 7.81 -20.78
C ASN A 329 2.63 9.02 -21.70
N ASN A 330 2.96 10.22 -21.26
CA ASN A 330 2.78 11.44 -22.05
C ASN A 330 3.63 11.42 -23.32
N MET A 331 4.90 10.99 -23.24
CA MET A 331 5.76 10.93 -24.42
C MET A 331 5.28 9.88 -25.44
N LEU A 332 4.82 8.70 -24.97
CA LEU A 332 4.26 7.67 -25.84
C LEU A 332 2.93 8.12 -26.46
N ALA A 333 2.02 8.65 -25.64
CA ALA A 333 0.75 9.21 -26.08
C ALA A 333 0.95 10.31 -27.13
N GLY A 334 1.89 11.21 -26.85
CA GLY A 334 2.24 12.32 -27.73
C GLY A 334 2.80 11.84 -29.07
N ALA A 335 3.70 10.86 -29.04
CA ALA A 335 4.30 10.30 -30.26
C ALA A 335 3.27 9.60 -31.16
N LEU A 336 2.35 8.85 -30.56
CA LEU A 336 1.22 8.25 -31.25
C LEU A 336 0.25 9.31 -31.80
N ALA A 337 -0.04 10.36 -31.01
CA ALA A 337 -0.95 11.44 -31.41
C ALA A 337 -0.40 12.28 -32.57
N THR A 338 0.92 12.46 -32.64
CA THR A 338 1.60 13.17 -33.74
C THR A 338 1.93 12.27 -34.93
N GLY A 339 1.60 10.98 -34.87
CA GLY A 339 1.80 10.02 -35.96
C GLY A 339 3.25 9.59 -36.18
N LYS A 340 4.10 9.71 -35.15
CA LYS A 340 5.49 9.22 -35.18
C LYS A 340 5.56 7.70 -35.32
N CYS A 341 4.57 7.01 -34.75
CA CYS A 341 4.31 5.59 -34.91
C CYS A 341 2.80 5.32 -34.73
N SER A 342 2.37 4.10 -35.04
CA SER A 342 1.03 3.59 -34.76
C SER A 342 1.12 2.33 -33.89
N ILE A 343 0.00 1.95 -33.28
CA ILE A 343 -0.10 0.78 -32.40
C ILE A 343 -1.06 -0.24 -33.02
N GLY A 344 -0.58 -1.47 -33.16
CA GLY A 344 -1.35 -2.62 -33.67
C GLY A 344 -2.26 -3.22 -32.59
N SER A 345 -3.14 -4.15 -33.00
CA SER A 345 -4.11 -4.79 -32.10
C SER A 345 -3.52 -5.74 -31.06
N ASN A 346 -2.24 -6.10 -31.21
CA ASN A 346 -1.58 -7.14 -30.42
C ASN A 346 -0.62 -6.53 -29.38
N VAL A 347 -0.82 -5.25 -29.07
CA VAL A 347 0.00 -4.48 -28.13
C VAL A 347 -0.83 -4.18 -26.91
N ASP A 348 -0.26 -4.43 -25.73
CA ASP A 348 -0.80 -3.94 -24.47
C ASP A 348 -0.04 -2.69 -24.05
N TRP A 349 -0.76 -1.67 -23.61
CA TRP A 349 -0.17 -0.49 -22.99
C TRP A 349 -0.69 -0.38 -21.57
N VAL A 350 0.22 -0.63 -20.63
CA VAL A 350 0.03 -0.54 -19.20
C VAL A 350 0.55 0.81 -18.70
N ASP A 351 -0.36 1.65 -18.23
CA ASP A 351 -0.08 2.98 -17.70
C ASP A 351 0.10 2.93 -16.17
N LEU A 352 1.21 3.48 -15.69
CA LEU A 352 1.54 3.61 -14.27
C LEU A 352 1.64 5.11 -13.92
N SER A 353 0.63 5.65 -13.23
CA SER A 353 0.61 7.02 -12.74
C SER A 353 0.95 8.11 -13.80
N GLY A 354 0.55 7.94 -15.06
CA GLY A 354 0.80 8.90 -16.12
C GLY A 354 0.04 10.23 -15.95
N PRO A 355 0.68 11.41 -15.89
CA PRO A 355 -0.02 12.70 -15.74
C PRO A 355 -0.74 13.13 -17.03
N MET A 356 -1.82 12.45 -17.38
CA MET A 356 -2.57 12.67 -18.62
C MET A 356 -3.32 14.01 -18.67
N LYS A 357 -3.42 14.73 -17.54
CA LYS A 357 -3.84 16.15 -17.46
C LYS A 357 -2.75 17.05 -16.83
N GLY A 358 -1.50 16.60 -16.81
CA GLY A 358 -0.41 17.32 -16.14
C GLY A 358 -0.38 17.11 -14.62
N SER A 359 0.45 17.88 -13.94
CA SER A 359 0.73 17.76 -12.51
C SER A 359 0.75 19.15 -11.88
N MET A 360 0.03 19.31 -10.76
CA MET A 360 0.13 20.53 -9.97
C MET A 360 1.54 20.77 -9.40
N GLY A 361 2.39 19.72 -9.33
CA GLY A 361 3.80 19.89 -9.03
C GLY A 361 4.54 20.75 -10.07
N SER A 362 4.17 20.64 -11.35
CA SER A 362 4.71 21.49 -12.42
C SER A 362 4.25 22.94 -12.29
N ASP A 363 2.96 23.16 -12.04
CA ASP A 363 2.41 24.50 -11.78
C ASP A 363 3.07 25.14 -10.56
N PHE A 364 3.31 24.36 -9.51
CA PHE A 364 3.95 24.84 -8.31
C PHE A 364 5.43 25.21 -8.52
N ILE A 365 6.16 24.48 -9.39
CA ILE A 365 7.50 24.89 -9.85
C ILE A 365 7.46 26.27 -10.49
N HIS A 366 6.47 26.55 -11.35
CA HIS A 366 6.32 27.87 -11.95
C HIS A 366 6.02 28.94 -10.91
N GLN A 367 5.12 28.68 -9.97
CA GLN A 367 4.79 29.62 -8.89
C GLN A 367 6.02 29.98 -8.05
N ILE A 368 6.84 28.99 -7.68
CA ILE A 368 8.01 29.20 -6.82
C ILE A 368 9.17 29.83 -7.60
N CYS A 369 9.51 29.29 -8.78
CA CYS A 369 10.71 29.73 -9.50
C CYS A 369 10.51 31.05 -10.26
N ASP A 370 9.29 31.34 -10.73
CA ASP A 370 9.00 32.57 -11.47
C ASP A 370 8.53 33.72 -10.52
N GLY A 371 8.16 33.41 -9.27
CA GLY A 371 7.58 34.34 -8.27
C GLY A 371 8.56 35.06 -7.32
N GLY A 372 9.86 34.76 -7.36
CA GLY A 372 10.89 35.39 -6.51
C GLY A 372 11.05 34.82 -5.09
N ASN A 373 11.98 35.39 -4.30
CA ASN A 373 12.59 34.84 -3.06
C ASN A 373 11.66 34.40 -1.90
N VAL A 374 10.34 34.53 -2.00
CA VAL A 374 9.39 34.29 -0.89
C VAL A 374 9.19 32.80 -0.59
N PHE A 375 9.50 31.90 -1.53
CA PHE A 375 9.26 30.46 -1.40
C PHE A 375 10.52 29.58 -1.47
N GLN A 376 11.72 30.16 -1.41
CA GLN A 376 12.97 29.40 -1.40
C GLN A 376 13.08 28.45 -0.19
N ASP A 377 12.51 28.85 0.96
CA ASP A 377 12.48 28.01 2.16
C ASP A 377 11.59 26.75 1.99
N ILE A 378 10.59 26.80 1.09
CA ILE A 378 9.73 25.65 0.77
C ILE A 378 10.45 24.65 -0.14
N LEU A 379 11.36 25.11 -1.02
CA LEU A 379 12.18 24.23 -1.87
C LEU A 379 13.05 23.29 -1.03
N ALA A 380 13.59 23.77 0.09
CA ALA A 380 14.38 22.93 1.00
C ALA A 380 13.55 21.80 1.61
N GLN A 381 12.26 22.03 1.88
CA GLN A 381 11.34 21.02 2.45
C GLN A 381 10.88 19.98 1.43
N LEU A 382 10.83 20.34 0.14
CA LEU A 382 10.44 19.45 -0.95
C LEU A 382 11.62 18.71 -1.57
N GLY A 383 12.85 19.05 -1.19
CA GLY A 383 14.06 18.35 -1.62
C GLY A 383 14.17 18.22 -3.14
N GLY A 384 14.51 17.02 -3.61
CA GLY A 384 14.64 16.70 -5.05
C GLY A 384 13.32 16.61 -5.82
N LEU A 385 12.15 16.70 -5.16
CA LEU A 385 10.83 16.54 -5.81
C LEU A 385 10.58 17.67 -6.83
N ILE A 386 10.85 18.90 -6.41
CA ILE A 386 10.69 20.12 -7.23
C ILE A 386 12.00 20.47 -7.98
N GLY A 387 13.14 19.97 -7.50
CA GLY A 387 14.45 20.23 -8.10
C GLY A 387 14.97 21.64 -7.77
N GLN A 388 15.98 22.09 -8.51
CA GLN A 388 16.56 23.43 -8.37
C GLN A 388 15.78 24.43 -9.25
N CYS A 389 15.79 25.72 -8.89
CA CYS A 389 15.30 26.77 -9.79
C CYS A 389 16.42 27.24 -10.75
N PRO A 390 16.13 27.43 -12.06
CA PRO A 390 14.87 27.10 -12.71
C PRO A 390 14.66 25.58 -12.82
N GLY A 391 13.41 25.12 -12.64
CA GLY A 391 13.08 23.70 -12.81
C GLY A 391 13.47 23.19 -14.21
N THR A 392 13.72 21.89 -14.32
CA THR A 392 14.15 21.28 -15.59
C THR A 392 13.11 21.50 -16.70
N THR A 393 13.55 21.49 -17.96
CA THR A 393 12.68 21.64 -19.14
C THR A 393 11.49 20.68 -19.06
N THR A 394 11.79 19.43 -18.72
CA THR A 394 10.80 18.37 -18.56
C THR A 394 9.79 18.67 -17.45
N ARG A 395 10.24 18.96 -16.23
CA ARG A 395 9.33 19.23 -15.10
C ARG A 395 8.40 20.40 -15.37
N ARG A 396 8.89 21.45 -16.04
CA ARG A 396 8.09 22.64 -16.42
C ARG A 396 7.13 22.38 -17.59
N SER A 397 7.26 21.26 -18.30
CA SER A 397 6.39 20.94 -19.45
C SER A 397 5.10 20.22 -19.07
N LEU A 398 5.00 19.72 -17.84
CA LEU A 398 3.88 18.91 -17.33
C LEU A 398 2.83 19.74 -16.59
N VAL A 399 2.70 21.03 -16.93
CA VAL A 399 1.70 21.93 -16.35
C VAL A 399 0.29 21.36 -16.47
N TYR A 400 -0.55 21.67 -15.50
CA TYR A 400 -1.88 21.10 -15.36
C TYR A 400 -2.84 21.65 -16.42
N ASP A 401 -3.58 20.77 -17.10
CA ASP A 401 -4.57 21.16 -18.11
C ASP A 401 -5.74 21.93 -17.48
N GLY A 402 -5.98 23.14 -17.96
CA GLY A 402 -6.91 24.09 -17.36
C GLY A 402 -6.35 24.89 -16.18
N GLY A 403 -5.06 24.73 -15.85
CA GLY A 403 -4.33 25.58 -14.91
C GLY A 403 -3.77 26.86 -15.54
N ASP A 404 -3.16 27.72 -14.71
CA ASP A 404 -2.69 29.06 -15.13
C ASP A 404 -1.52 29.03 -16.13
N TYR A 405 -0.77 27.91 -16.16
CA TYR A 405 0.43 27.75 -16.98
C TYR A 405 0.21 26.93 -18.26
N CYS A 406 -1.00 26.39 -18.46
CA CYS A 406 -1.36 25.62 -19.65
C CYS A 406 -2.23 26.45 -20.59
N ASP A 407 -1.64 26.93 -21.68
CA ASP A 407 -2.35 27.67 -22.74
C ASP A 407 -3.21 26.74 -23.63
N ASP A 408 -3.99 27.32 -24.55
CA ASP A 408 -4.82 26.56 -25.50
C ASP A 408 -4.02 25.50 -26.28
N LYS A 409 -2.73 25.76 -26.56
CA LYS A 409 -1.86 24.79 -27.26
C LYS A 409 -1.48 23.64 -26.33
N CYS A 410 -1.17 23.91 -25.08
CA CYS A 410 -0.95 22.91 -24.05
C CYS A 410 -2.20 22.03 -23.87
N SER A 411 -3.39 22.62 -23.68
CA SER A 411 -4.65 21.87 -23.58
C SER A 411 -4.93 21.03 -24.83
N ALA A 412 -4.66 21.55 -26.03
CA ALA A 412 -4.80 20.79 -27.27
C ALA A 412 -3.87 19.56 -27.34
N ARG A 413 -2.64 19.67 -26.81
CA ARG A 413 -1.70 18.54 -26.74
C ARG A 413 -2.20 17.47 -25.78
N TYR A 414 -2.68 17.85 -24.60
CA TYR A 414 -3.27 16.90 -23.65
C TYR A 414 -4.52 16.24 -24.23
N ALA A 415 -5.41 17.00 -24.86
CA ALA A 415 -6.60 16.44 -25.52
C ALA A 415 -6.24 15.39 -26.58
N ALA A 416 -5.22 15.64 -27.39
CA ALA A 416 -4.73 14.69 -28.39
C ALA A 416 -4.10 13.44 -27.73
N ALA A 417 -3.25 13.63 -26.72
CA ALA A 417 -2.62 12.54 -25.97
C ALA A 417 -3.66 11.66 -25.25
N GLN A 418 -4.63 12.27 -24.56
CA GLN A 418 -5.72 11.57 -23.88
C GLN A 418 -6.63 10.81 -24.84
N ALA A 419 -6.85 11.31 -26.06
CA ALA A 419 -7.65 10.62 -27.07
C ALA A 419 -6.98 9.32 -27.52
N VAL A 420 -5.65 9.34 -27.69
CA VAL A 420 -4.86 8.14 -27.99
C VAL A 420 -4.81 7.20 -26.79
N HIS A 421 -4.46 7.72 -25.61
CA HIS A 421 -4.41 6.94 -24.37
C HIS A 421 -5.74 6.21 -24.13
N LYS A 422 -6.87 6.92 -24.11
CA LYS A 422 -8.20 6.30 -23.96
C LYS A 422 -8.50 5.22 -25.00
N LYS A 423 -7.97 5.36 -26.22
CA LYS A 423 -8.24 4.43 -27.32
C LYS A 423 -7.40 3.15 -27.21
N TYR A 424 -6.19 3.23 -26.67
CA TYR A 424 -5.19 2.18 -26.79
C TYR A 424 -4.60 1.67 -25.48
N VAL A 425 -4.77 2.40 -24.38
CA VAL A 425 -4.37 1.91 -23.05
C VAL A 425 -5.21 0.69 -22.71
N THR A 426 -4.56 -0.39 -22.28
CA THR A 426 -5.23 -1.65 -21.96
C THR A 426 -5.41 -1.83 -20.47
N ALA A 427 -4.56 -1.22 -19.65
CA ALA A 427 -4.67 -1.20 -18.19
C ALA A 427 -4.03 0.06 -17.60
N SER A 428 -4.51 0.50 -16.44
CA SER A 428 -3.92 1.67 -15.76
C SER A 428 -3.95 1.50 -14.24
N MET A 429 -2.81 1.77 -13.61
CA MET A 429 -2.66 1.93 -12.17
C MET A 429 -2.50 3.42 -11.87
N CYS A 430 -3.42 3.97 -11.09
CA CYS A 430 -3.40 5.36 -10.66
C CYS A 430 -3.34 5.45 -9.14
N GLY A 431 -2.29 6.09 -8.62
CA GLY A 431 -2.14 6.36 -7.19
C GLY A 431 -3.20 7.31 -6.66
N THR A 432 -3.74 7.00 -5.48
CA THR A 432 -4.78 7.81 -4.80
C THR A 432 -4.31 8.43 -3.49
N THR A 433 -3.10 8.13 -3.04
CA THR A 433 -2.53 8.67 -1.79
C THR A 433 -1.02 8.83 -1.89
N TYR A 434 -0.51 9.94 -1.36
CA TYR A 434 0.91 10.21 -1.26
C TYR A 434 1.61 9.42 -0.16
N SER A 435 0.86 8.78 0.76
CA SER A 435 1.45 7.99 1.84
C SER A 435 1.95 6.62 1.37
N GLY A 436 1.31 6.02 0.36
CA GLY A 436 1.78 4.77 -0.25
C GLY A 436 2.26 3.65 0.68
N LEU A 437 3.38 3.03 0.31
CA LEU A 437 4.15 2.04 1.07
C LEU A 437 5.18 2.74 1.97
N LEU A 438 5.65 2.03 2.99
CA LEU A 438 6.77 2.49 3.81
C LEU A 438 8.07 2.29 3.02
N SER A 439 8.61 3.38 2.46
CA SER A 439 9.85 3.35 1.68
C SER A 439 10.72 4.59 1.93
N SER A 440 11.92 4.64 1.33
CA SER A 440 12.79 5.82 1.36
C SER A 440 12.19 7.05 0.67
N GLU A 441 11.34 6.84 -0.34
CA GLU A 441 10.72 7.90 -1.14
C GLU A 441 9.49 8.50 -0.45
N TYR A 442 8.95 7.81 0.56
CA TYR A 442 7.78 8.19 1.34
C TYR A 442 7.83 9.66 1.77
N ALA A 443 8.93 10.11 2.38
CA ALA A 443 9.00 11.45 2.99
C ALA A 443 8.89 12.57 1.94
N GLY A 444 9.50 12.39 0.78
CA GLY A 444 9.45 13.37 -0.30
C GLY A 444 8.05 13.45 -0.92
N LEU A 445 7.41 12.31 -1.15
CA LEU A 445 6.07 12.24 -1.73
C LEU A 445 4.98 12.69 -0.75
N LEU A 446 5.13 12.38 0.54
CA LEU A 446 4.32 12.95 1.61
C LEU A 446 4.38 14.48 1.60
N ALA A 447 5.59 15.05 1.58
CA ALA A 447 5.77 16.49 1.52
C ALA A 447 5.13 17.08 0.24
N GLY A 448 5.30 16.40 -0.90
CA GLY A 448 4.62 16.73 -2.15
C GLY A 448 3.10 16.82 -1.98
N GLY A 449 2.48 15.76 -1.49
CA GLY A 449 1.02 15.69 -1.31
C GLY A 449 0.46 16.67 -0.28
N LEU A 450 1.25 17.12 0.69
CA LEU A 450 0.86 18.10 1.71
C LEU A 450 1.09 19.56 1.29
N LEU A 451 2.15 19.84 0.52
CA LEU A 451 2.59 21.21 0.23
C LEU A 451 2.21 21.68 -1.17
N ILE A 452 2.15 20.79 -2.16
CA ILE A 452 1.69 21.14 -3.51
C ILE A 452 0.19 21.46 -3.43
N PRO A 453 -0.26 22.58 -4.03
CA PRO A 453 -1.66 22.98 -4.01
C PRO A 453 -2.51 22.11 -4.97
N HIS A 454 -2.63 20.83 -4.67
CA HIS A 454 -3.42 19.88 -5.45
C HIS A 454 -4.90 20.26 -5.50
N HIS A 455 -5.55 19.96 -6.62
CA HIS A 455 -7.01 20.14 -6.75
C HIS A 455 -7.81 19.11 -5.94
N SER A 456 -7.17 18.04 -5.48
CA SER A 456 -7.79 16.97 -4.72
C SER A 456 -6.81 16.33 -3.72
N SER A 457 -7.35 15.84 -2.60
CA SER A 457 -6.60 14.99 -1.67
C SER A 457 -6.29 13.59 -2.26
N LYS A 458 -6.92 13.21 -3.38
CA LYS A 458 -6.58 11.99 -4.12
C LYS A 458 -5.44 12.28 -5.11
N ASN A 459 -4.22 12.15 -4.63
CA ASN A 459 -3.00 12.30 -5.42
C ASN A 459 -1.93 11.35 -4.88
N ASP A 460 -0.95 11.03 -5.71
CA ASP A 460 0.16 10.13 -5.37
C ASP A 460 1.40 10.89 -4.86
N GLY A 461 1.24 12.16 -4.51
CA GLY A 461 2.30 13.08 -4.08
C GLY A 461 2.77 14.04 -5.16
N ILE A 462 2.51 13.73 -6.44
CA ILE A 462 2.86 14.61 -7.57
C ILE A 462 1.71 14.69 -8.58
N VAL A 463 1.04 13.57 -8.86
CA VAL A 463 -0.01 13.45 -9.87
C VAL A 463 -1.34 13.18 -9.18
N GLU A 464 -2.34 14.00 -9.47
CA GLU A 464 -3.70 13.74 -9.03
C GLU A 464 -4.27 12.49 -9.72
N PHE A 465 -5.04 11.71 -8.97
CA PHE A 465 -5.78 10.56 -9.51
C PHE A 465 -6.59 10.94 -10.76
N GLN A 466 -7.24 12.11 -10.74
CA GLN A 466 -8.04 12.61 -11.87
C GLN A 466 -7.19 12.99 -13.10
N SER A 467 -5.93 13.38 -12.89
CA SER A 467 -4.98 13.58 -13.96
C SER A 467 -4.54 12.24 -14.55
N CYS A 468 -4.23 11.27 -13.68
CA CYS A 468 -3.82 9.93 -14.08
C CYS A 468 -4.84 9.25 -14.98
N ILE A 469 -6.11 9.19 -14.56
CA ILE A 469 -7.15 8.53 -15.34
C ILE A 469 -7.45 9.24 -16.69
N GLY A 470 -7.02 10.49 -16.87
CA GLY A 470 -7.27 11.26 -18.09
C GLY A 470 -8.77 11.35 -18.46
N ASN A 471 -9.13 10.69 -19.57
CA ASN A 471 -10.51 10.60 -20.09
C ASN A 471 -11.15 9.20 -19.92
N LEU A 472 -10.52 8.33 -19.15
CA LEU A 472 -11.09 7.06 -18.71
C LEU A 472 -12.21 7.31 -17.70
N ASP A 473 -13.12 6.33 -17.57
CA ASP A 473 -14.23 6.41 -16.63
C ASP A 473 -13.72 6.20 -15.20
N SER A 474 -13.83 7.21 -14.33
CA SER A 474 -13.37 7.10 -12.95
C SER A 474 -14.10 6.01 -12.16
N SER A 475 -15.32 5.64 -12.56
CA SER A 475 -16.10 4.60 -11.90
C SER A 475 -15.63 3.17 -12.22
N SER A 476 -14.82 2.99 -13.27
CA SER A 476 -14.21 1.68 -13.56
C SER A 476 -13.03 1.37 -12.65
N PHE A 477 -12.44 2.39 -12.00
CA PHE A 477 -11.28 2.22 -11.15
C PHE A 477 -11.66 1.68 -9.76
N GLN A 478 -11.06 0.56 -9.36
CA GLN A 478 -11.35 -0.13 -8.10
C GLN A 478 -10.09 -0.28 -7.24
N THR A 479 -10.27 -0.43 -5.93
CA THR A 479 -9.19 -0.51 -4.93
C THR A 479 -8.70 -1.94 -4.70
N THR A 480 -8.67 -2.78 -5.74
CA THR A 480 -8.24 -4.19 -5.67
C THR A 480 -7.31 -4.51 -6.82
N TYR A 481 -6.22 -5.25 -6.58
CA TYR A 481 -5.26 -5.67 -7.61
C TYR A 481 -5.84 -6.59 -8.69
N SER A 482 -7.04 -7.13 -8.50
CA SER A 482 -7.68 -8.03 -9.48
C SER A 482 -8.35 -7.29 -10.65
N THR A 483 -8.32 -5.96 -10.66
CA THR A 483 -8.95 -5.11 -11.68
C THR A 483 -7.95 -4.64 -12.74
N THR A 484 -8.43 -4.40 -13.96
CA THR A 484 -7.67 -3.74 -15.02
C THR A 484 -7.43 -2.25 -14.75
N TRP A 485 -8.35 -1.59 -14.03
CA TRP A 485 -8.31 -0.16 -13.72
C TRP A 485 -8.14 0.03 -12.22
N TYR A 486 -6.91 0.25 -11.78
CA TYR A 486 -6.54 0.09 -10.38
C TYR A 486 -6.36 1.45 -9.70
N ALA A 487 -7.30 1.79 -8.81
CA ALA A 487 -7.18 2.92 -7.88
C ALA A 487 -6.33 2.49 -6.70
N ALA A 488 -5.02 2.55 -6.89
CA ALA A 488 -4.05 2.05 -5.93
C ALA A 488 -3.81 3.06 -4.82
N ALA A 489 -3.81 2.61 -3.57
CA ALA A 489 -3.43 3.41 -2.41
C ALA A 489 -1.90 3.55 -2.28
N LEU A 490 -1.27 3.95 -3.39
CA LEU A 490 0.16 3.98 -3.63
C LEU A 490 0.60 5.41 -3.98
N ASN A 491 1.82 5.77 -3.55
CA ASN A 491 2.45 7.02 -3.94
C ASN A 491 3.09 6.89 -5.32
N HIS A 492 3.60 7.99 -5.88
CA HIS A 492 4.09 8.03 -7.27
C HIS A 492 5.24 7.05 -7.52
N ALA A 493 6.12 6.85 -6.53
CA ALA A 493 7.25 5.93 -6.62
C ALA A 493 6.82 4.47 -6.50
N ASP A 494 5.87 4.15 -5.61
CA ASP A 494 5.44 2.76 -5.44
C ASP A 494 4.79 2.16 -6.70
N THR A 495 4.21 3.01 -7.55
CA THR A 495 3.67 2.58 -8.86
C THR A 495 4.74 2.12 -9.85
N THR A 496 6.04 2.34 -9.57
CA THR A 496 7.14 1.78 -10.37
C THR A 496 7.46 0.34 -10.00
N PHE A 497 6.73 -0.26 -9.05
CA PHE A 497 6.98 -1.60 -8.50
C PHE A 497 8.20 -1.71 -7.58
N HIS A 498 8.99 -0.65 -7.42
CA HIS A 498 10.28 -0.70 -6.73
C HIS A 498 10.20 -1.09 -5.25
N ASN A 499 9.09 -0.74 -4.58
CA ASN A 499 8.97 -0.80 -3.12
C ASN A 499 8.21 -2.04 -2.60
N GLY A 500 7.98 -3.05 -3.46
CA GLY A 500 7.27 -4.26 -3.06
C GLY A 500 5.76 -4.04 -2.90
N GLU A 501 5.17 -4.64 -1.87
CA GLU A 501 3.73 -4.60 -1.61
C GLU A 501 3.38 -4.32 -0.14
N GLY A 502 2.17 -3.81 0.08
CA GLY A 502 1.61 -3.67 1.42
C GLY A 502 1.20 -5.01 2.02
N LEU A 503 1.38 -5.17 3.34
CA LEU A 503 0.95 -6.37 4.06
C LEU A 503 -0.57 -6.57 4.05
N PHE A 504 -1.30 -5.49 4.36
CA PHE A 504 -2.76 -5.49 4.49
C PHE A 504 -3.33 -4.35 3.67
N SER A 505 -3.88 -4.68 2.51
CA SER A 505 -4.73 -3.85 1.66
C SER A 505 -4.64 -4.36 0.24
N SER A 506 -5.79 -4.70 -0.34
CA SER A 506 -5.89 -5.01 -1.77
C SER A 506 -5.52 -3.82 -2.67
N ALA A 507 -5.43 -2.62 -2.12
CA ALA A 507 -5.09 -1.38 -2.82
C ALA A 507 -3.59 -1.05 -2.82
N LYS A 508 -2.75 -1.86 -2.15
CA LYS A 508 -1.31 -1.63 -2.01
C LYS A 508 -0.46 -2.76 -2.61
N LYS A 509 -0.95 -3.42 -3.65
CA LYS A 509 -0.33 -4.59 -4.29
C LYS A 509 0.08 -4.33 -5.76
N PRO A 510 1.08 -3.46 -6.02
CA PRO A 510 1.42 -3.07 -7.40
C PRO A 510 2.01 -4.23 -8.21
N LEU A 511 2.88 -5.04 -7.60
CA LEU A 511 3.54 -6.16 -8.27
C LEU A 511 2.54 -7.26 -8.61
N LYS A 512 1.75 -7.71 -7.64
CA LYS A 512 0.69 -8.70 -7.85
C LYS A 512 -0.33 -8.23 -8.88
N TRP A 513 -0.72 -6.94 -8.85
CA TRP A 513 -1.59 -6.38 -9.88
C TRP A 513 -1.03 -6.66 -11.28
N PHE A 514 0.26 -6.39 -11.49
CA PHE A 514 0.90 -6.61 -12.78
C PHE A 514 1.07 -8.10 -13.12
N GLU A 515 1.43 -8.93 -12.14
CA GLU A 515 1.54 -10.39 -12.30
C GLU A 515 0.23 -11.04 -12.77
N CYS A 516 -0.90 -10.55 -12.26
CA CYS A 516 -2.23 -11.08 -12.51
C CYS A 516 -2.99 -10.38 -13.65
N LEU A 517 -2.37 -9.39 -14.31
CA LEU A 517 -3.08 -8.47 -15.21
C LEU A 517 -3.43 -9.08 -16.58
N LEU A 518 -2.52 -9.84 -17.19
CA LEU A 518 -2.49 -10.18 -18.62
C LEU A 518 -2.54 -11.68 -18.93
#